data_AF-A0A936SXU3-F1
#
_entry.id   AF-A0A936SXU3-F1
#
_cell.length_a   1.000
_cell.length_b   1.000
_cell.length_c   1.000
_cell.angle_alpha   90.00
_cell.angle_beta   90.00
_cell.angle_gamma   90.00
#
_symmetry.space_group_name_H-M   'P 1'
#
loop_
_entity.id
_entity.type
_entity.pdbx_description
1 polymer ?
#
loop_
_entity_poly.entity_id
_entity_poly.type
_entity_poly.pdbx_seq_one_letter_code
_entity_poly.pdbx_strand_id
1 'polypeptide(L)'
;MARSAPSRLQTPEISRSLIEAFMALYDYPHPLDRDRIIRGYDRPHAVRTAKMCVAVAVRLGHPADRVRLYHVACLLHDLGRAGLDRRLFGTIWSWAKQRGIPTRPREWRAVHPTTRYGRETEAFVSRYRKDLAAAGVTLDPWAIEQVEMRLGYARRLARRLRAVKPTFVKLGVSWQPWMQQVMLYYYYPERLANARSWVKQLAEVLVACEQFEAYSNQRRGRDYYARSKESLAEAFAYLGKLKQEGILSGEVLEAVRGLTAEGAFDSILEAARGESLTRRERRYLRNLTV
;
A
#
# COMPACT_ATOMS: atom_id res chain seq x y z
N MET A 1 -37.82 21.24 -13.79
CA MET A 1 -36.68 21.43 -12.87
C MET A 1 -35.52 20.57 -13.36
N ALA A 2 -34.48 21.20 -13.92
CA ALA A 2 -33.31 20.50 -14.44
C ALA A 2 -32.50 19.94 -13.26
N ARG A 3 -32.26 18.62 -13.24
CA ARG A 3 -31.34 17.99 -12.28
C ARG A 3 -29.94 18.47 -12.63
N SER A 4 -29.35 19.28 -11.75
CA SER A 4 -27.96 19.70 -11.81
C SER A 4 -27.05 18.47 -11.89
N ALA A 5 -26.19 18.42 -12.90
CA ALA A 5 -25.13 17.42 -13.00
C ALA A 5 -24.28 17.44 -11.72
N PRO A 6 -23.81 16.28 -11.21
CA PRO A 6 -22.95 16.25 -10.03
C PRO A 6 -21.68 17.03 -10.34
N SER A 7 -21.43 18.08 -9.55
CA SER A 7 -20.18 18.84 -9.52
C SER A 7 -19.01 17.87 -9.54
N ARG A 8 -18.10 17.99 -10.52
CA ARG A 8 -16.82 17.28 -10.50
C ARG A 8 -16.15 17.66 -9.19
N LEU A 9 -16.03 16.70 -8.26
CA LEU A 9 -15.37 16.90 -6.97
C LEU A 9 -13.99 17.52 -7.23
N GLN A 10 -13.83 18.81 -6.90
CA GLN A 10 -12.54 19.49 -6.99
C GLN A 10 -11.61 18.84 -5.98
N THR A 11 -10.71 18.04 -6.51
CA THR A 11 -9.79 17.24 -5.71
C THR A 11 -8.63 18.15 -5.29
N PRO A 12 -8.26 18.23 -4.00
CA PRO A 12 -7.12 19.05 -3.58
C PRO A 12 -5.85 18.57 -4.29
N GLU A 13 -5.33 19.42 -5.18
CA GLU A 13 -4.27 19.02 -6.09
C GLU A 13 -2.89 19.28 -5.49
N ILE A 14 -2.04 18.25 -5.50
CA ILE A 14 -0.60 18.38 -5.28
C ILE A 14 0.03 18.52 -6.66
N SER A 15 0.94 19.48 -6.84
CA SER A 15 1.58 19.70 -8.13
C SER A 15 2.32 18.46 -8.63
N ARG A 16 2.36 18.29 -9.96
CA ARG A 16 3.12 17.21 -10.59
C ARG A 16 4.59 17.20 -10.16
N SER A 17 5.21 18.37 -10.05
CA SER A 17 6.60 18.53 -9.60
C SER A 17 6.81 18.01 -8.18
N LEU A 18 5.86 18.25 -7.28
CA LEU A 18 5.92 17.77 -5.90
C LEU A 18 5.72 16.25 -5.84
N ILE A 19 4.84 15.68 -6.68
CA ILE A 19 4.71 14.22 -6.82
C ILE A 19 6.04 13.61 -7.31
N GLU A 20 6.65 14.17 -8.34
CA GLU A 20 7.94 13.70 -8.89
C GLU A 20 9.05 13.76 -7.82
N ALA A 21 9.10 14.84 -7.03
CA ALA A 21 10.04 14.97 -5.92
C ALA A 21 9.81 13.91 -4.83
N PHE A 22 8.56 13.57 -4.50
CA PHE A 22 8.28 12.47 -3.56
C PHE A 22 8.63 11.10 -4.13
N MET A 23 8.39 10.87 -5.42
CA MET A 23 8.77 9.62 -6.07
C MET A 23 10.29 9.43 -6.05
N ALA A 24 11.08 10.50 -6.21
CA ALA A 24 12.54 10.47 -6.08
C ALA A 24 13.01 9.81 -4.77
N LEU A 25 12.28 10.00 -3.66
CA LEU A 25 12.62 9.45 -2.33
C LEU A 25 12.59 7.91 -2.25
N TYR A 26 11.94 7.24 -3.21
CA TYR A 26 11.92 5.78 -3.31
C TYR A 26 13.22 5.20 -3.88
N ASP A 27 14.09 6.02 -4.47
CA ASP A 27 15.40 5.56 -4.90
C ASP A 27 16.26 5.19 -3.69
N TYR A 28 17.03 4.12 -3.85
CA TYR A 28 17.79 3.53 -2.77
C TYR A 28 19.23 3.27 -3.22
N PRO A 29 20.25 3.75 -2.49
CA PRO A 29 21.63 3.43 -2.81
C PRO A 29 21.84 1.92 -2.67
N HIS A 30 22.50 1.30 -3.64
CA HIS A 30 22.72 -0.15 -3.61
C HIS A 30 23.64 -0.48 -2.43
N PRO A 31 23.29 -1.48 -1.59
CA PRO A 31 23.97 -1.73 -0.32
C PRO A 31 25.43 -2.17 -0.47
N LEU A 32 25.77 -2.77 -1.61
CA LEU A 32 27.12 -3.29 -1.91
C LEU A 32 27.87 -2.45 -2.95
N ASP A 33 27.20 -1.48 -3.58
CA ASP A 33 27.76 -0.68 -4.68
C ASP A 33 27.26 0.74 -4.52
N ARG A 34 28.12 1.63 -4.00
CA ARG A 34 27.69 2.97 -3.59
C ARG A 34 27.36 3.89 -4.76
N ASP A 35 27.86 3.58 -5.95
CA ASP A 35 27.64 4.38 -7.17
C ASP A 35 26.36 3.96 -7.90
N ARG A 36 25.78 2.82 -7.51
CA ARG A 36 24.55 2.30 -8.10
C ARG A 36 23.33 2.69 -7.30
N ILE A 37 22.31 3.21 -8.00
CA ILE A 37 20.99 3.49 -7.44
C ILE A 37 19.98 2.42 -7.89
N ILE A 38 19.31 1.80 -6.92
CA ILE A 38 18.15 0.95 -7.16
C ILE A 38 16.94 1.88 -7.31
N ARG A 39 16.34 1.86 -8.51
CA ARG A 39 15.16 2.68 -8.78
C ARG A 39 13.95 2.20 -7.97
N GLY A 40 13.19 3.15 -7.42
CA GLY A 40 11.96 2.87 -6.69
C GLY A 40 10.93 2.06 -7.50
N TYR A 41 10.70 0.80 -7.13
CA TYR A 41 9.82 -0.10 -7.88
C TYR A 41 8.34 0.28 -7.79
N ASP A 42 7.84 0.62 -6.60
CA ASP A 42 6.41 0.87 -6.34
C ASP A 42 5.96 2.31 -6.68
N ARG A 43 6.75 3.12 -7.38
CA ARG A 43 6.39 4.53 -7.69
C ARG A 43 5.08 4.69 -8.46
N PRO A 44 4.85 4.01 -9.61
CA PRO A 44 3.60 4.20 -10.36
C PRO A 44 2.38 3.71 -9.57
N HIS A 45 2.58 2.64 -8.82
CA HIS A 45 1.61 2.08 -7.88
C HIS A 45 1.20 3.10 -6.82
N ALA A 46 2.17 3.67 -6.10
CA ALA A 46 1.92 4.66 -5.05
C ALA A 46 1.15 5.88 -5.56
N VAL A 47 1.44 6.37 -6.78
CA VAL A 47 0.71 7.47 -7.40
C VAL A 47 -0.74 7.10 -7.70
N ARG A 48 -0.99 5.92 -8.26
CA ARG A 48 -2.36 5.44 -8.55
C ARG A 48 -3.18 5.23 -7.28
N THR A 49 -2.62 4.52 -6.29
CA THR A 49 -3.27 4.34 -4.99
C THR A 49 -3.60 5.69 -4.36
N ALA A 50 -2.66 6.64 -4.36
CA ALA A 50 -2.87 7.95 -3.78
C ALA A 50 -4.01 8.72 -4.46
N LYS A 51 -4.10 8.71 -5.79
CA LYS A 51 -5.21 9.34 -6.52
C LYS A 51 -6.56 8.76 -6.12
N MET A 52 -6.66 7.43 -6.00
CA MET A 52 -7.88 6.77 -5.54
C MET A 52 -8.21 7.17 -4.10
N CYS A 53 -7.22 7.14 -3.20
CA CYS A 53 -7.38 7.51 -1.80
C CYS A 53 -7.94 8.93 -1.62
N VAL A 54 -7.40 9.89 -2.37
CA VAL A 54 -7.82 11.29 -2.29
C VAL A 54 -9.26 11.44 -2.77
N ALA A 55 -9.65 10.80 -3.87
CA ALA A 55 -11.03 10.84 -4.35
C ALA A 55 -12.02 10.27 -3.31
N VAL A 56 -11.68 9.13 -2.68
CA VAL A 56 -12.50 8.54 -1.61
C VAL A 56 -12.55 9.46 -0.39
N ALA A 57 -11.42 10.02 0.03
CA ALA A 57 -11.36 10.92 1.19
C ALA A 57 -12.22 12.19 0.98
N VAL A 58 -12.24 12.73 -0.24
CA VAL A 58 -13.10 13.84 -0.62
C VAL A 58 -14.57 13.42 -0.62
N ARG A 59 -14.91 12.23 -1.15
CA ARG A 59 -16.27 11.67 -1.12
C ARG A 59 -16.80 11.51 0.32
N LEU A 60 -15.93 11.15 1.25
CA LEU A 60 -16.23 11.02 2.69
C LEU A 60 -16.26 12.36 3.43
N GLY A 61 -16.12 13.50 2.73
CA GLY A 61 -16.26 14.83 3.33
C GLY A 61 -15.07 15.28 4.16
N HIS A 62 -13.87 14.73 3.96
CA HIS A 62 -12.69 15.21 4.67
C HIS A 62 -12.29 16.64 4.20
N PRO A 63 -11.89 17.52 5.14
CA PRO A 63 -11.42 18.87 4.82
C PRO A 63 -10.22 18.90 3.86
N ALA A 64 -10.17 19.90 2.99
CA ALA A 64 -9.19 19.98 1.91
C ALA A 64 -7.72 20.02 2.40
N ASP A 65 -7.45 20.70 3.51
CA ASP A 65 -6.12 20.75 4.15
C ASP A 65 -5.67 19.38 4.65
N ARG A 66 -6.56 18.62 5.27
CA ARG A 66 -6.31 17.25 5.70
C ARG A 66 -6.09 16.34 4.50
N VAL A 67 -6.91 16.47 3.47
CA VAL A 67 -6.80 15.68 2.23
C VAL A 67 -5.46 15.94 1.54
N ARG A 68 -4.95 17.19 1.54
CA ARG A 68 -3.60 17.49 1.01
C ARG A 68 -2.50 16.73 1.75
N LEU A 69 -2.49 16.76 3.08
CA LEU A 69 -1.52 16.00 3.87
C LEU A 69 -1.71 14.49 3.70
N TYR A 70 -2.96 14.03 3.62
CA TYR A 70 -3.27 12.62 3.39
C TYR A 70 -2.77 12.14 2.03
N HIS A 71 -2.87 12.97 0.98
CA HIS A 71 -2.30 12.69 -0.33
C HIS A 71 -0.79 12.42 -0.22
N VAL A 72 -0.04 13.24 0.53
CA VAL A 72 1.39 13.00 0.79
C VAL A 72 1.61 11.66 1.51
N ALA A 73 0.83 11.37 2.56
CA ALA A 73 0.94 10.10 3.27
C ALA A 73 0.71 8.89 2.34
N CYS A 74 -0.27 8.99 1.44
CA CYS A 74 -0.57 7.96 0.45
C CYS A 74 0.55 7.81 -0.59
N LEU A 75 1.15 8.90 -1.08
CA LEU A 75 2.28 8.84 -2.01
C LEU A 75 3.50 8.14 -1.40
N LEU A 76 3.66 8.23 -0.08
CA LEU A 76 4.81 7.69 0.64
C LEU A 76 4.51 6.35 1.33
N HIS A 77 3.29 5.81 1.19
CA HIS A 77 2.83 4.70 2.03
C HIS A 77 3.71 3.45 1.95
N ASP A 78 4.37 3.24 0.81
CA ASP A 78 5.27 2.12 0.51
C ASP A 78 6.75 2.51 0.59
N LEU A 79 7.10 3.70 1.12
CA LEU A 79 8.50 4.18 1.21
C LEU A 79 9.40 3.21 1.99
N GLY A 80 8.84 2.43 2.92
CA GLY A 80 9.56 1.36 3.60
C GLY A 80 10.05 0.24 2.66
N ARG A 81 9.53 0.14 1.43
CA ARG A 81 9.97 -0.81 0.39
C ARG A 81 11.05 -0.27 -0.54
N ALA A 82 11.55 0.95 -0.32
CA ALA A 82 12.70 1.45 -1.06
C ALA A 82 13.88 0.45 -0.99
N GLY A 83 14.50 0.16 -2.13
CA GLY A 83 15.54 -0.88 -2.27
C GLY A 83 15.01 -2.29 -2.49
N LEU A 84 13.75 -2.48 -2.90
CA LEU A 84 13.22 -3.81 -3.19
C LEU A 84 14.03 -4.52 -4.30
N ASP A 85 14.59 -5.68 -3.96
CA ASP A 85 15.07 -6.66 -4.92
C ASP A 85 13.94 -7.63 -5.24
N ARG A 86 13.29 -7.45 -6.39
CA ARG A 86 12.11 -8.23 -6.80
C ARG A 86 12.38 -9.73 -6.78
N ARG A 87 13.56 -10.18 -7.23
CA ARG A 87 13.87 -11.60 -7.35
C ARG A 87 14.08 -12.19 -5.97
N LEU A 88 14.93 -11.57 -5.16
CA LEU A 88 15.23 -12.05 -3.81
C LEU A 88 13.98 -12.01 -2.91
N PHE A 89 13.26 -10.90 -2.93
CA PHE A 89 12.00 -10.74 -2.20
C PHE A 89 10.97 -11.78 -2.66
N GLY A 90 10.77 -11.94 -3.97
CA GLY A 90 9.85 -12.91 -4.54
C GLY A 90 10.18 -14.34 -4.13
N THR A 91 11.46 -14.73 -4.17
CA THR A 91 11.92 -16.06 -3.74
C THR A 91 11.62 -16.32 -2.27
N ILE A 92 12.02 -15.40 -1.37
CA ILE A 92 11.82 -15.56 0.08
C ILE A 92 10.33 -15.73 0.41
N TRP A 93 9.48 -14.85 -0.12
CA TRP A 93 8.07 -14.83 0.26
C TRP A 93 7.22 -15.87 -0.44
N SER A 94 7.61 -16.31 -1.65
CA SER A 94 6.99 -17.47 -2.29
C SER A 94 7.32 -18.75 -1.53
N TRP A 95 8.60 -18.93 -1.13
CA TRP A 95 9.05 -20.04 -0.30
C TRP A 95 8.28 -20.11 1.03
N ALA A 96 8.11 -18.97 1.70
CA ALA A 96 7.37 -18.87 2.95
C ALA A 96 5.88 -19.22 2.77
N LYS A 97 5.25 -18.65 1.73
CA LYS A 97 3.83 -18.88 1.43
C LYS A 97 3.53 -20.36 1.14
N GLN A 98 4.38 -21.03 0.35
CA GLN A 98 4.24 -22.46 0.03
C GLN A 98 4.32 -23.37 1.27
N ARG A 99 4.90 -22.88 2.36
CA ARG A 99 5.06 -23.60 3.63
C ARG A 99 4.09 -23.12 4.71
N GLY A 100 3.10 -22.28 4.36
CA GLY A 100 2.14 -21.74 5.32
C GLY A 100 2.78 -20.82 6.37
N ILE A 101 3.97 -20.27 6.12
CA ILE A 101 4.66 -19.40 7.06
C ILE A 101 4.03 -18.00 7.01
N PRO A 102 3.64 -17.41 8.17
CA PRO A 102 3.08 -16.07 8.21
C PRO A 102 4.00 -15.02 7.57
N THR A 103 3.42 -14.18 6.71
CA THR A 103 4.19 -13.15 5.98
C THR A 103 3.90 -11.74 6.47
N ARG A 104 3.06 -11.59 7.50
CA ARG A 104 2.73 -10.30 8.11
C ARG A 104 3.01 -10.33 9.61
N PRO A 105 3.39 -9.19 10.22
CA PRO A 105 3.73 -9.14 11.64
C PRO A 105 2.59 -9.62 12.56
N ARG A 106 1.34 -9.23 12.29
CA ARG A 106 0.18 -9.67 13.07
C ARG A 106 -0.03 -11.18 12.98
N GLU A 107 -0.02 -11.73 11.76
CA GLU A 107 -0.16 -13.17 11.52
C GLU A 107 0.98 -13.95 12.17
N TRP A 108 2.21 -13.44 12.08
CA TRP A 108 3.39 -14.00 12.72
C TRP A 108 3.20 -14.10 14.23
N ARG A 109 2.78 -13.01 14.88
CA ARG A 109 2.56 -12.99 16.34
C ARG A 109 1.41 -13.89 16.78
N ALA A 110 0.41 -14.12 15.94
CA ALA A 110 -0.66 -15.08 16.24
C ALA A 110 -0.14 -16.53 16.31
N VAL A 111 0.81 -16.89 15.43
CA VAL A 111 1.42 -18.24 15.41
C VAL A 111 2.61 -18.35 16.38
N HIS A 112 3.30 -17.25 16.64
CA HIS A 112 4.49 -17.19 17.48
C HIS A 112 4.34 -16.12 18.58
N PRO A 113 3.47 -16.36 19.59
CA PRO A 113 3.09 -15.34 20.58
C PRO A 113 4.25 -14.88 21.48
N THR A 114 5.30 -15.68 21.62
CA THR A 114 6.51 -15.32 22.37
C THR A 114 7.45 -14.39 21.60
N THR A 115 7.19 -14.12 20.31
CA THR A 115 7.97 -13.15 19.55
C THR A 115 7.75 -11.76 20.12
N ARG A 116 8.81 -11.12 20.62
CA ARG A 116 8.77 -9.73 21.06
C ARG A 116 8.23 -8.84 19.93
N TYR A 117 7.25 -8.00 20.26
CA TYR A 117 6.63 -7.08 19.30
C TYR A 117 7.68 -6.23 18.58
N GLY A 118 7.61 -6.19 17.25
CA GLY A 118 8.57 -5.46 16.43
C GLY A 118 9.91 -6.16 16.30
N ARG A 119 10.04 -7.46 16.61
CA ARG A 119 11.22 -8.32 16.38
C ARG A 119 10.92 -9.53 15.48
N GLU A 120 9.86 -9.44 14.69
CA GLU A 120 9.39 -10.52 13.82
C GLU A 120 10.41 -10.85 12.73
N THR A 121 11.11 -9.84 12.18
CA THR A 121 12.22 -10.05 11.22
C THR A 121 13.31 -10.93 11.81
N GLU A 122 13.80 -10.59 13.01
CA GLU A 122 14.88 -11.33 13.66
C GLU A 122 14.46 -12.74 14.04
N ALA A 123 13.21 -12.90 14.51
CA ALA A 123 12.64 -14.21 14.81
C ALA A 123 12.53 -15.09 13.55
N PHE A 124 12.05 -14.53 12.43
CA PHE A 124 12.01 -15.22 11.14
C PHE A 124 13.39 -15.65 10.67
N VAL A 125 14.37 -14.74 10.71
CA VAL A 125 15.74 -15.01 10.29
C VAL A 125 16.37 -16.10 11.16
N SER A 126 16.23 -16.02 12.48
CA SER A 126 16.77 -17.02 13.39
C SER A 126 16.15 -18.40 13.15
N ARG A 127 14.84 -18.47 12.91
CA ARG A 127 14.11 -19.71 12.74
C ARG A 127 14.39 -20.40 11.40
N TYR A 128 14.42 -19.64 10.30
CA TYR A 128 14.40 -20.19 8.94
C TYR A 128 15.70 -20.02 8.16
N ARG A 129 16.79 -19.53 8.79
CA ARG A 129 18.08 -19.34 8.11
C ARG A 129 18.58 -20.60 7.40
N LYS A 130 18.55 -21.76 8.07
CA LYS A 130 19.03 -23.01 7.51
C LYS A 130 18.16 -23.48 6.33
N ASP A 131 16.85 -23.40 6.49
CA ASP A 131 15.91 -23.85 5.44
C ASP A 131 15.96 -22.97 4.19
N LEU A 132 16.11 -21.65 4.38
CA LEU A 132 16.31 -20.72 3.26
C LEU A 132 17.66 -20.94 2.59
N ALA A 133 18.73 -21.21 3.33
CA ALA A 133 20.03 -21.56 2.75
C ALA A 133 19.95 -22.86 1.92
N ALA A 134 19.25 -23.89 2.43
CA ALA A 134 18.98 -25.12 1.68
C ALA A 134 18.13 -24.89 0.42
N ALA A 135 17.28 -23.85 0.42
CA ALA A 135 16.54 -23.39 -0.75
C ALA A 135 17.32 -22.41 -1.66
N GLY A 136 18.63 -22.25 -1.44
CA GLY A 136 19.50 -21.40 -2.25
C GLY A 136 19.45 -19.90 -1.92
N VAL A 137 18.91 -19.52 -0.75
CA VAL A 137 18.84 -18.13 -0.29
C VAL A 137 19.69 -17.93 0.95
N THR A 138 20.84 -17.29 0.78
CA THR A 138 21.69 -16.86 1.89
C THR A 138 21.09 -15.64 2.59
N LEU A 139 20.79 -15.74 3.90
CA LEU A 139 20.33 -14.62 4.71
C LEU A 139 21.48 -13.70 5.16
N ASP A 140 22.11 -13.04 4.18
CA ASP A 140 23.06 -11.95 4.40
C ASP A 140 22.33 -10.65 4.82
N PRO A 141 23.06 -9.54 5.13
CA PRO A 141 22.41 -8.28 5.49
C PRO A 141 21.41 -7.77 4.45
N TRP A 142 21.64 -8.00 3.15
CA TRP A 142 20.75 -7.55 2.09
C TRP A 142 19.45 -8.34 2.04
N ALA A 143 19.53 -9.68 2.12
CA ALA A 143 18.37 -10.55 2.22
C ALA A 143 17.54 -10.25 3.47
N ILE A 144 18.18 -9.94 4.59
CA ILE A 144 17.49 -9.52 5.83
C ILE A 144 16.69 -8.22 5.62
N GLU A 145 17.22 -7.25 4.85
CA GLU A 145 16.44 -6.07 4.48
C GLU A 145 15.16 -6.41 3.70
N GLN A 146 15.22 -7.40 2.79
CA GLN A 146 14.05 -7.88 2.04
C GLN A 146 13.03 -8.59 2.95
N VAL A 147 13.49 -9.29 4.00
CA VAL A 147 12.60 -9.83 5.06
C VAL A 147 11.93 -8.70 5.85
N GLU A 148 12.70 -7.66 6.19
CA GLU A 148 12.20 -6.53 6.99
C GLU A 148 11.11 -5.74 6.25
N MET A 149 11.11 -5.72 4.92
CA MET A 149 10.05 -5.08 4.12
C MET A 149 8.64 -5.64 4.35
N ARG A 150 8.49 -6.85 4.92
CA ARG A 150 7.18 -7.33 5.40
C ARG A 150 7.08 -7.43 6.91
N LEU A 151 8.03 -8.11 7.56
CA LEU A 151 7.91 -8.44 8.98
C LEU A 151 8.38 -7.30 9.92
N GLY A 152 9.20 -6.38 9.41
CA GLY A 152 9.70 -5.23 10.17
C GLY A 152 9.32 -3.89 9.54
N TYR A 153 8.23 -3.85 8.78
CA TYR A 153 7.87 -2.72 7.93
C TYR A 153 7.83 -1.40 8.70
N ALA A 154 7.28 -1.39 9.92
CA ALA A 154 7.21 -0.17 10.74
C ALA A 154 8.59 0.44 11.06
N ARG A 155 9.58 -0.40 11.39
CA ARG A 155 10.93 0.09 11.71
C ARG A 155 11.61 0.61 10.46
N ARG A 156 11.48 -0.13 9.36
CA ARG A 156 12.05 0.25 8.07
C ARG A 156 11.45 1.56 7.58
N LEU A 157 10.13 1.70 7.60
CA LEU A 157 9.44 2.94 7.26
C LEU A 157 9.90 4.11 8.15
N ALA A 158 10.00 3.91 9.46
CA ALA A 158 10.47 4.95 10.38
C ALA A 158 11.91 5.40 10.07
N ARG A 159 12.82 4.48 9.76
CA ARG A 159 14.20 4.81 9.34
C ARG A 159 14.19 5.62 8.05
N ARG A 160 13.42 5.19 7.04
CA ARG A 160 13.30 5.91 5.76
C ARG A 160 12.72 7.30 5.94
N LEU A 161 11.63 7.44 6.68
CA LEU A 161 11.00 8.73 6.99
C LEU A 161 11.97 9.68 7.70
N ARG A 162 12.76 9.21 8.68
CA ARG A 162 13.77 10.05 9.34
C ARG A 162 14.81 10.58 8.35
N ALA A 163 15.29 9.74 7.44
CA ALA A 163 16.28 10.13 6.45
C ALA A 163 15.75 11.18 5.47
N VAL A 164 14.47 11.11 5.09
CA VAL A 164 13.87 12.03 4.10
C VAL A 164 13.15 13.23 4.71
N LYS A 165 12.97 13.27 6.04
CA LYS A 165 12.28 14.36 6.76
C LYS A 165 12.83 15.76 6.42
N PRO A 166 14.15 15.99 6.30
CA PRO A 166 14.67 17.29 5.90
C PRO A 166 14.16 17.74 4.51
N THR A 167 13.95 16.80 3.59
CA THR A 167 13.41 17.09 2.26
C THR A 167 11.95 17.52 2.32
N PHE A 168 11.14 16.99 3.24
CA PHE A 168 9.75 17.43 3.40
C PHE A 168 9.64 18.92 3.75
N VAL A 169 10.52 19.40 4.63
CA VAL A 169 10.58 20.83 4.99
C VAL A 169 10.91 21.68 3.78
N LYS A 170 11.91 21.28 2.98
CA LYS A 170 12.28 21.97 1.73
C LYS A 170 11.16 21.98 0.69
N LEU A 171 10.32 20.94 0.68
CA LEU A 171 9.15 20.81 -0.19
C LEU A 171 7.89 21.49 0.37
N GLY A 172 8.00 22.23 1.49
CA GLY A 172 6.87 22.95 2.09
C GLY A 172 5.83 22.04 2.76
N VAL A 173 6.20 20.81 3.11
CA VAL A 173 5.27 19.84 3.72
C VAL A 173 5.51 19.68 5.21
N SER A 174 4.47 19.99 5.99
CA SER A 174 4.43 19.79 7.44
C SER A 174 4.00 18.36 7.79
N TRP A 175 4.97 17.50 8.07
CA TRP A 175 4.69 16.11 8.47
C TRP A 175 3.95 16.03 9.81
N GLN A 176 2.86 15.27 9.85
CA GLN A 176 2.05 15.06 11.05
C GLN A 176 2.16 13.61 11.55
N PRO A 177 2.15 13.36 12.87
CA PRO A 177 2.29 12.00 13.42
C PRO A 177 1.25 11.00 12.88
N TRP A 178 0.01 11.44 12.68
CA TRP A 178 -1.07 10.59 12.19
C TRP A 178 -0.82 10.06 10.76
N MET A 179 -0.03 10.77 9.94
CA MET A 179 0.30 10.33 8.57
C MET A 179 1.02 8.98 8.59
N GLN A 180 2.01 8.83 9.49
CA GLN A 180 2.70 7.56 9.67
C GLN A 180 1.77 6.46 10.20
N GLN A 181 0.85 6.81 11.10
CA GLN A 181 -0.08 5.84 11.68
C GLN A 181 -1.02 5.26 10.60
N VAL A 182 -1.54 6.10 9.71
CA VAL A 182 -2.33 5.70 8.53
C VAL A 182 -1.54 4.70 7.68
N MET A 183 -0.29 5.01 7.34
CA MET A 183 0.55 4.14 6.48
C MET A 183 0.85 2.76 7.10
N LEU A 184 0.79 2.64 8.43
CA LEU A 184 1.09 1.40 9.15
C LEU A 184 -0.12 0.52 9.41
N TYR A 185 -1.33 1.04 9.20
CA TYR A 185 -2.56 0.40 9.65
C TYR A 185 -2.74 -1.02 9.11
N TYR A 186 -2.36 -1.29 7.85
CA TYR A 186 -2.50 -2.63 7.29
C TYR A 186 -1.68 -3.70 8.02
N TYR A 187 -0.47 -3.34 8.47
CA TYR A 187 0.44 -4.27 9.16
C TYR A 187 0.22 -4.31 10.67
N TYR A 188 -0.28 -3.20 11.23
CA TYR A 188 -0.42 -2.98 12.67
C TYR A 188 -1.73 -2.27 13.01
N PRO A 189 -2.90 -2.87 12.71
CA PRO A 189 -4.19 -2.22 12.89
C PRO A 189 -4.46 -1.84 14.35
N GLU A 190 -3.89 -2.59 15.29
CA GLU A 190 -3.97 -2.34 16.72
C GLU A 190 -3.46 -0.95 17.14
N ARG A 191 -2.55 -0.34 16.35
CA ARG A 191 -1.98 0.98 16.66
C ARG A 191 -2.98 2.12 16.54
N LEU A 192 -4.11 1.90 15.86
CA LEU A 192 -5.17 2.90 15.72
C LEU A 192 -6.34 2.68 16.67
N ALA A 193 -6.25 1.76 17.65
CA ALA A 193 -7.33 1.47 18.59
C ALA A 193 -7.84 2.71 19.34
N ASN A 194 -6.93 3.62 19.70
CA ASN A 194 -7.24 4.86 20.42
C ASN A 194 -7.08 6.12 19.55
N ALA A 195 -6.97 5.97 18.24
CA ALA A 195 -6.82 7.10 17.34
C ALA A 195 -8.16 7.82 17.14
N ARG A 196 -8.11 9.09 16.72
CA ARG A 196 -9.32 9.82 16.30
C ARG A 196 -10.00 9.06 15.15
N SER A 197 -11.32 9.00 15.16
CA SER A 197 -12.11 8.26 14.16
C SER A 197 -11.72 8.58 12.72
N TRP A 198 -11.51 9.87 12.40
CA TRP A 198 -11.09 10.29 11.05
C TRP A 198 -9.70 9.78 10.65
N VAL A 199 -8.77 9.56 11.59
CA VAL A 199 -7.45 8.97 11.29
C VAL A 199 -7.63 7.52 10.89
N LYS A 200 -8.47 6.78 11.63
CA LYS A 200 -8.82 5.40 11.30
C LYS A 200 -9.51 5.32 9.94
N GLN A 201 -10.50 6.18 9.67
CA GLN A 201 -11.20 6.23 8.39
C GLN A 201 -10.23 6.46 7.22
N LEU A 202 -9.29 7.41 7.33
CA LEU A 202 -8.23 7.60 6.32
C LEU A 202 -7.33 6.37 6.15
N ALA A 203 -7.01 5.67 7.25
CA ALA A 203 -6.21 4.46 7.18
C ALA A 203 -6.94 3.31 6.49
N GLU A 204 -8.24 3.17 6.74
CA GLU A 204 -9.12 2.23 6.04
C GLU A 204 -9.23 2.56 4.55
N VAL A 205 -9.35 3.84 4.19
CA VAL A 205 -9.35 4.29 2.79
C VAL A 205 -8.07 3.86 2.09
N LEU A 206 -6.91 4.07 2.73
CA LEU A 206 -5.62 3.67 2.18
C LEU A 206 -5.57 2.16 1.96
N VAL A 207 -6.00 1.35 2.94
CA VAL A 207 -6.07 -0.11 2.80
C VAL A 207 -7.00 -0.50 1.65
N ALA A 208 -8.20 0.06 1.59
CA ALA A 208 -9.17 -0.30 0.56
C ALA A 208 -8.65 0.02 -0.85
N CYS A 209 -8.09 1.22 -1.06
CA CYS A 209 -7.55 1.62 -2.36
C CYS A 209 -6.28 0.83 -2.71
N GLU A 210 -5.41 0.57 -1.74
CA GLU A 210 -4.19 -0.24 -1.94
C GLU A 210 -4.53 -1.64 -2.42
N GLN A 211 -5.48 -2.30 -1.75
CA GLN A 211 -5.88 -3.65 -2.15
C GLN A 211 -6.63 -3.64 -3.48
N PHE A 212 -7.48 -2.64 -3.73
CA PHE A 212 -8.21 -2.56 -5.00
C PHE A 212 -7.27 -2.33 -6.20
N GLU A 213 -6.31 -1.41 -6.08
CA GLU A 213 -5.26 -1.20 -7.09
C GLU A 213 -4.45 -2.50 -7.25
N ALA A 214 -3.94 -3.06 -6.15
CA ALA A 214 -3.04 -4.20 -6.21
C ALA A 214 -3.71 -5.43 -6.84
N TYR A 215 -5.00 -5.67 -6.61
CA TYR A 215 -5.75 -6.76 -7.26
C TYR A 215 -6.04 -6.52 -8.74
N SER A 216 -5.96 -5.25 -9.18
CA SER A 216 -6.13 -4.85 -10.57
C SER A 216 -4.81 -4.64 -11.30
N ASN A 217 -3.67 -4.78 -10.61
CA ASN A 217 -2.35 -4.47 -11.14
C ASN A 217 -1.64 -5.73 -11.62
N GLN A 218 -1.51 -5.87 -12.94
CA GLN A 218 -0.96 -7.10 -13.55
C GLN A 218 0.51 -7.31 -13.21
N ARG A 219 1.30 -6.24 -13.25
CA ARG A 219 2.74 -6.31 -12.96
C ARG A 219 2.98 -6.73 -11.51
N ARG A 220 2.30 -6.11 -10.53
CA ARG A 220 2.41 -6.49 -9.11
C ARG A 220 1.80 -7.87 -8.85
N GLY A 221 0.69 -8.21 -9.52
CA GLY A 221 0.06 -9.53 -9.44
C GLY A 221 1.03 -10.66 -9.76
N ARG A 222 1.75 -10.53 -10.88
CA ARG A 222 2.81 -11.47 -11.26
C ARG A 222 4.00 -11.44 -10.31
N ASP A 223 4.54 -10.25 -10.04
CA ASP A 223 5.82 -10.09 -9.35
C ASP A 223 5.76 -10.42 -7.84
N TYR A 224 4.64 -10.15 -7.17
CA TYR A 224 4.50 -10.31 -5.72
C TYR A 224 3.58 -11.43 -5.28
N TYR A 225 2.57 -11.74 -6.09
CA TYR A 225 1.48 -12.62 -5.69
C TYR A 225 1.42 -13.92 -6.50
N ALA A 226 2.30 -14.06 -7.50
CA ALA A 226 2.30 -15.16 -8.47
C ALA A 226 0.91 -15.40 -9.09
N ARG A 227 0.14 -14.32 -9.30
CA ARG A 227 -1.17 -14.38 -9.94
C ARG A 227 -1.02 -14.29 -11.45
N SER A 228 -1.82 -15.08 -12.17
CA SER A 228 -1.83 -15.13 -13.63
C SER A 228 -2.87 -14.22 -14.28
N LYS A 229 -3.91 -13.80 -13.54
CA LYS A 229 -4.98 -12.91 -14.02
C LYS A 229 -5.54 -12.02 -12.91
N GLU A 230 -6.04 -10.86 -13.31
CA GLU A 230 -6.70 -9.87 -12.46
C GLU A 230 -8.22 -10.08 -12.52
N SER A 231 -8.89 -9.97 -11.37
CA SER A 231 -10.35 -10.08 -11.29
C SER A 231 -10.92 -8.98 -10.41
N LEU A 232 -11.73 -8.11 -11.00
CA LEU A 232 -12.43 -7.05 -10.26
C LEU A 232 -13.41 -7.64 -9.23
N ALA A 233 -14.00 -8.80 -9.54
CA ALA A 233 -14.88 -9.52 -8.62
C ALA A 233 -14.09 -10.03 -7.40
N GLU A 234 -12.92 -10.62 -7.60
CA GLU A 234 -12.06 -11.05 -6.49
C GLU A 234 -11.56 -9.86 -5.67
N ALA A 235 -11.27 -8.73 -6.32
CA ALA A 235 -10.87 -7.52 -5.61
C ALA A 235 -11.97 -7.06 -4.63
N PHE A 236 -13.22 -6.97 -5.08
CA PHE A 236 -14.34 -6.58 -4.20
C PHE A 236 -14.72 -7.67 -3.19
N ALA A 237 -14.57 -8.95 -3.52
CA ALA A 237 -14.75 -10.04 -2.55
C ALA A 237 -13.70 -9.94 -1.43
N TYR A 238 -12.45 -9.64 -1.76
CA TYR A 238 -11.39 -9.44 -0.77
C TYR A 238 -11.65 -8.21 0.11
N LEU A 239 -12.10 -7.09 -0.47
CA LEU A 239 -12.52 -5.93 0.34
C LEU A 239 -13.69 -6.27 1.27
N GLY A 240 -14.65 -7.09 0.81
CA GLY A 240 -15.74 -7.61 1.64
C GLY A 240 -15.25 -8.45 2.82
N LYS A 241 -14.23 -9.30 2.59
CA LYS A 241 -13.57 -10.05 3.65
C LYS A 241 -12.91 -9.12 4.68
N LEU A 242 -12.20 -8.09 4.24
CA LEU A 242 -11.59 -7.12 5.15
C LEU A 242 -12.62 -6.35 5.99
N LYS A 243 -13.82 -6.09 5.44
CA LYS A 243 -14.94 -5.54 6.20
C LYS A 243 -15.41 -6.52 7.30
N GLN A 244 -15.56 -7.80 6.97
CA GLN A 244 -15.94 -8.84 7.94
C GLN A 244 -14.91 -8.99 9.07
N GLU A 245 -13.63 -8.82 8.76
CA GLU A 245 -12.52 -8.85 9.74
C GLU A 245 -12.40 -7.57 10.58
N GLY A 246 -13.28 -6.58 10.38
CA GLY A 246 -13.25 -5.29 11.08
C GLY A 246 -12.09 -4.38 10.70
N ILE A 247 -11.40 -4.70 9.58
CA ILE A 247 -10.31 -3.88 9.05
C ILE A 247 -10.85 -2.68 8.26
N LEU A 248 -11.98 -2.85 7.57
CA LEU A 248 -12.65 -1.78 6.82
C LEU A 248 -14.06 -1.52 7.38
N SER A 249 -14.45 -0.26 7.48
CA SER A 249 -15.85 0.10 7.70
C SER A 249 -16.71 -0.11 6.45
N GLY A 250 -18.02 -0.23 6.66
CA GLY A 250 -18.98 -0.23 5.56
C GLY A 250 -18.95 1.06 4.75
N GLU A 251 -18.83 2.20 5.42
CA GLU A 251 -18.81 3.52 4.79
C GLU A 251 -17.67 3.67 3.77
N VAL A 252 -16.45 3.25 4.14
CA VAL A 252 -15.29 3.28 3.22
C VAL A 252 -15.51 2.34 2.03
N LEU A 253 -16.03 1.13 2.27
CA LEU A 253 -16.31 0.18 1.19
C LEU A 253 -17.35 0.72 0.21
N GLU A 254 -18.43 1.32 0.71
CA GLU A 254 -19.46 1.91 -0.14
C GLU A 254 -18.95 3.13 -0.91
N ALA A 255 -18.10 3.97 -0.32
CA ALA A 255 -17.48 5.09 -1.03
C ALA A 255 -16.59 4.62 -2.19
N VAL A 256 -15.81 3.55 -1.98
CA VAL A 256 -15.00 2.93 -3.05
C VAL A 256 -15.91 2.34 -4.14
N ARG A 257 -16.96 1.60 -3.76
CA ARG A 257 -17.94 1.03 -4.71
C ARG A 257 -18.62 2.11 -5.55
N GLY A 258 -19.13 3.15 -4.90
CA GLY A 258 -19.80 4.27 -5.57
C GLY A 258 -18.90 4.98 -6.58
N LEU A 259 -17.69 5.38 -6.18
CA LEU A 259 -16.73 6.01 -7.09
C LEU A 259 -16.33 5.09 -8.24
N THR A 260 -16.20 3.78 -7.97
CA THR A 260 -15.91 2.80 -9.01
C THR A 260 -17.08 2.66 -9.98
N ALA A 261 -18.32 2.61 -9.48
CA ALA A 261 -19.55 2.52 -10.28
C ALA A 261 -19.84 3.78 -11.09
N GLU A 262 -19.35 4.94 -10.66
CA GLU A 262 -19.39 6.18 -11.43
C GLU A 262 -18.27 6.26 -12.50
N GLY A 263 -17.29 5.36 -12.44
CA GLY A 263 -16.17 5.31 -13.38
C GLY A 263 -15.01 6.23 -13.04
N ALA A 264 -14.98 6.76 -11.82
CA ALA A 264 -13.90 7.64 -11.36
C ALA A 264 -12.52 6.98 -11.37
N PHE A 265 -12.47 5.65 -11.35
CA PHE A 265 -11.23 4.87 -11.30
C PHE A 265 -10.89 4.12 -12.60
N ASP A 266 -11.72 4.19 -13.65
CA ASP A 266 -11.53 3.41 -14.88
C ASP A 266 -10.11 3.60 -15.45
N SER A 267 -9.68 4.84 -15.67
CA SER A 267 -8.35 5.14 -16.22
C SER A 267 -7.20 4.72 -15.30
N ILE A 268 -7.43 4.72 -13.98
CA ILE A 268 -6.44 4.27 -13.01
C ILE A 268 -6.29 2.75 -13.09
N LEU A 269 -7.41 2.01 -13.19
CA LEU A 269 -7.42 0.56 -13.34
C LEU A 269 -6.79 0.12 -14.67
N GLU A 270 -7.11 0.82 -15.76
CA GLU A 270 -6.50 0.57 -17.08
C GLU A 270 -4.98 0.79 -17.02
N ALA A 271 -4.53 1.87 -16.40
CA ALA A 271 -3.10 2.14 -16.21
C ALA A 271 -2.42 1.13 -15.27
N ALA A 272 -3.13 0.56 -14.30
CA ALA A 272 -2.60 -0.48 -13.42
C ALA A 272 -2.43 -1.82 -14.15
N ARG A 273 -3.32 -2.13 -15.10
CA ARG A 273 -3.28 -3.33 -15.93
C ARG A 273 -2.31 -3.22 -17.11
N GLY A 274 -2.21 -2.03 -17.69
CA GLY A 274 -1.51 -1.81 -18.96
C GLY A 274 -2.39 -2.07 -20.19
N GLU A 275 -3.69 -2.26 -20.00
CA GLU A 275 -4.67 -2.50 -21.07
C GLU A 275 -6.04 -1.88 -20.71
N SER A 276 -6.88 -1.70 -21.72
CA SER A 276 -8.22 -1.14 -21.55
C SER A 276 -9.17 -2.13 -20.85
N LEU A 277 -10.10 -1.61 -20.04
CA LEU A 277 -11.16 -2.43 -19.45
C LEU A 277 -12.10 -2.95 -20.54
N THR A 278 -12.41 -4.25 -20.50
CA THR A 278 -13.37 -4.84 -21.44
C THR A 278 -14.78 -4.31 -21.19
N ARG A 279 -15.67 -4.44 -22.20
CA ARG A 279 -17.10 -4.08 -22.05
C ARG A 279 -17.78 -4.82 -20.89
N ARG A 280 -17.42 -6.10 -20.68
CA ARG A 280 -17.95 -6.93 -19.59
C ARG A 280 -17.54 -6.39 -18.23
N GLU A 281 -16.28 -5.98 -18.09
CA GLU A 281 -15.76 -5.44 -16.84
C GLU A 281 -16.33 -4.07 -16.53
N ARG A 282 -16.42 -3.18 -17.51
CA ARG A 282 -17.09 -1.89 -17.34
C ARG A 282 -18.54 -2.11 -16.89
N ARG A 283 -19.28 -3.01 -17.53
CA ARG A 283 -20.65 -3.36 -17.11
C ARG A 283 -20.70 -3.87 -15.67
N TYR A 284 -19.78 -4.76 -15.29
CA TYR A 284 -19.67 -5.24 -13.90
C TYR A 284 -19.45 -4.07 -12.93
N LEU A 285 -18.52 -3.15 -13.22
CA LEU A 285 -18.25 -2.00 -12.36
C LEU A 285 -19.45 -1.07 -12.21
N ARG A 286 -20.18 -0.77 -13.31
CA ARG A 286 -21.37 0.10 -13.29
C ARG A 286 -22.52 -0.50 -12.46
N ASN A 287 -22.56 -1.82 -12.30
CA ASN A 287 -23.59 -2.53 -11.54
C ASN A 287 -23.23 -2.74 -10.06
N LEU A 288 -22.15 -2.16 -9.54
CA LEU A 288 -21.75 -2.33 -8.13
C LEU A 288 -22.65 -1.61 -7.12
N THR A 289 -23.48 -0.68 -7.59
CA THR A 289 -24.39 0.17 -6.79
C THR A 289 -25.87 -0.19 -6.95
N VAL A 290 -26.18 -1.38 -7.51
CA VAL A 290 -27.53 -1.93 -7.60
C VAL A 290 -27.70 -3.03 -6.56
#